data_AF-A0A9E4C4P7-F1
#
_entry.id   AF-A0A9E4C4P7-F1
#
_cell.length_a   1.000
_cell.length_b   1.000
_cell.length_c   1.000
_cell.angle_alpha   90.00
_cell.angle_beta   90.00
_cell.angle_gamma   90.00
#
_symmetry.space_group_name_H-M   'P 1'
#
loop_
_entity.id
_entity.type
_entity.pdbx_description
1 polymer ?
#
loop_
_entity_poly.entity_id
_entity_poly.type
_entity_poly.pdbx_seq_one_letter_code
_entity_poly.pdbx_strand_id
1 'polypeptide(L)'
;RPDGELWCIVRANNASMYWSQPPYTSWEGGDLQVKCDAPVICRTAGREYLAGRVRLPGAAKFQGGEWGGIGNGTTGLYYLTKGKAELIRYFPQGGDASYPSLVSPEPGKLVISYYSDVAYWTGLVKPRHFAEFRYKASESDIYLAEIEVPLTAPKSVSNRQLEPPAFGIVRQAVVSVFPID
;
A
#
# COMPACT_ATOMS: atom_id res chain seq x y z
N ARG A 1 -8.95 -13.50 12.33
CA ARG A 1 -7.94 -13.26 13.39
C ARG A 1 -7.85 -14.50 14.29
N PRO A 2 -6.84 -14.64 15.18
CA PRO A 2 -6.71 -15.82 16.05
C PRO A 2 -7.90 -16.05 16.99
N ASP A 3 -8.58 -14.97 17.37
CA ASP A 3 -9.81 -14.94 18.17
C ASP A 3 -11.08 -15.30 17.37
N GLY A 4 -10.96 -15.61 16.07
CA GLY A 4 -12.09 -15.86 15.18
C GLY A 4 -12.72 -14.60 14.60
N GLU A 5 -12.36 -13.40 15.05
CA GLU A 5 -12.92 -12.15 14.50
C GLU A 5 -12.46 -11.97 13.04
N LEU A 6 -13.39 -11.67 12.14
CA LEU A 6 -13.09 -11.29 10.76
C LEU A 6 -13.00 -9.78 10.65
N TRP A 7 -11.96 -9.31 9.97
CA TRP A 7 -11.79 -7.91 9.57
C TRP A 7 -11.86 -7.83 8.05
N CYS A 8 -12.57 -6.84 7.54
CA CYS A 8 -12.72 -6.54 6.12
C CYS A 8 -12.39 -5.07 5.90
N ILE A 9 -11.56 -4.79 4.89
CA ILE A 9 -11.26 -3.42 4.45
C ILE A 9 -11.85 -3.24 3.06
N VAL A 10 -12.69 -2.22 2.91
CA VAL A 10 -13.43 -1.95 1.69
C VAL A 10 -12.88 -0.68 1.05
N ARG A 11 -12.60 -0.76 -0.25
CA ARG A 11 -12.28 0.41 -1.06
C ARG A 11 -13.51 1.31 -1.17
N ALA A 12 -13.40 2.53 -0.69
CA ALA A 12 -14.39 3.59 -0.86
C ALA A 12 -13.69 4.97 -0.99
N ASN A 13 -14.41 6.07 -0.82
CA ASN A 13 -13.82 7.43 -0.89
C ASN A 13 -12.65 7.55 0.08
N ASN A 14 -12.90 7.29 1.36
CA ASN A 14 -11.91 6.78 2.31
C ASN A 14 -12.10 5.26 2.41
N ALA A 15 -11.07 4.53 2.86
CA ALA A 15 -11.23 3.12 3.15
C ALA A 15 -12.15 2.94 4.37
N SER A 16 -13.03 1.95 4.30
CA SER A 16 -13.87 1.55 5.42
C SER A 16 -13.39 0.23 5.99
N MET A 17 -13.50 0.09 7.31
CA MET A 17 -13.22 -1.16 8.00
C MET A 17 -14.50 -1.69 8.63
N TYR A 18 -14.75 -2.98 8.41
CA TYR A 18 -15.81 -3.71 9.06
C TYR A 18 -15.22 -4.91 9.81
N TRP A 19 -15.85 -5.28 10.92
CA TRP A 19 -15.51 -6.48 11.67
C TRP A 19 -16.75 -7.24 12.10
N SER A 20 -16.57 -8.54 12.27
CA SER A 20 -17.64 -9.42 12.70
C SER A 20 -17.08 -10.61 13.48
N GLN A 21 -17.82 -10.99 14.52
CA GLN A 21 -17.58 -12.24 15.25
C GLN A 21 -18.34 -13.39 14.57
N PRO A 22 -17.90 -14.65 14.72
CA PRO A 22 -18.70 -15.80 14.29
C PRO A 22 -20.13 -15.70 14.85
N PRO A 23 -21.18 -16.05 14.08
CA PRO A 23 -21.17 -16.69 12.76
C PRO A 23 -21.10 -15.72 11.55
N TYR A 24 -20.62 -14.50 11.76
CA TYR A 24 -20.40 -13.48 10.73
C TYR A 24 -21.67 -12.89 10.08
N THR A 25 -22.77 -12.92 10.82
CA THR A 25 -24.09 -12.44 10.36
C THR A 25 -24.36 -10.98 10.69
N SER A 26 -23.58 -10.38 11.59
CA SER A 26 -23.70 -8.97 11.98
C SER A 26 -22.35 -8.28 11.90
N TRP A 27 -22.28 -7.16 11.20
CA TRP A 27 -21.05 -6.42 10.95
C TRP A 27 -21.14 -5.05 11.59
N GLU A 28 -20.09 -4.70 12.32
CA GLU A 28 -19.86 -3.36 12.83
C GLU A 28 -18.72 -2.74 12.02
N GLY A 29 -18.67 -1.42 11.92
CA GLY A 29 -17.61 -0.78 11.16
C GLY A 29 -17.84 0.69 10.86
N GLY A 30 -16.90 1.26 10.12
CA GLY A 30 -16.95 2.65 9.74
C GLY A 30 -15.78 3.08 8.86
N ASP A 31 -15.78 4.37 8.55
CA ASP A 31 -14.75 5.05 7.78
C ASP A 31 -13.44 5.17 8.60
N LEU A 32 -12.31 4.73 8.03
CA LEU A 32 -10.98 4.82 8.64
C LEU A 32 -10.33 6.21 8.55
N GLN A 33 -10.96 7.16 7.85
CA GLN A 33 -10.48 8.51 7.54
C GLN A 33 -9.16 8.55 6.79
N VAL A 34 -8.82 7.46 6.09
CA VAL A 34 -7.61 7.35 5.26
C VAL A 34 -7.96 6.85 3.87
N LYS A 35 -7.22 7.30 2.85
CA LYS A 35 -7.31 6.75 1.49
C LYS A 35 -6.52 5.45 1.41
N CYS A 36 -7.16 4.33 1.09
CA CYS A 36 -6.49 3.07 0.83
C CYS A 36 -7.28 2.29 -0.24
N ASP A 37 -6.87 2.45 -1.49
CA ASP A 37 -7.44 1.73 -2.63
C ASP A 37 -6.71 0.40 -2.82
N ALA A 38 -7.41 -0.64 -3.30
CA ALA A 38 -6.88 -2.00 -3.42
C ALA A 38 -6.21 -2.50 -2.11
N PRO A 39 -6.97 -2.53 -0.99
CA PRO A 39 -6.42 -2.84 0.32
C PRO A 39 -5.97 -4.31 0.43
N VAL A 40 -4.85 -4.54 1.10
CA VAL A 40 -4.38 -5.86 1.54
C VAL A 40 -4.00 -5.80 3.03
N ILE A 41 -4.34 -6.84 3.80
CA ILE A 41 -3.95 -6.97 5.20
C ILE A 41 -2.92 -8.09 5.35
N CYS A 42 -1.90 -7.87 6.18
CA CYS A 42 -0.96 -8.89 6.60
C CYS A 42 -0.72 -8.82 8.10
N ARG A 43 -0.62 -9.98 8.76
CA ARG A 43 -0.28 -10.10 10.18
C ARG A 43 1.19 -10.46 10.35
N THR A 44 1.92 -9.74 11.20
CA THR A 44 3.26 -10.15 11.66
C THR A 44 3.51 -9.69 13.09
N ALA A 45 4.27 -10.48 13.87
CA ALA A 45 4.58 -10.19 15.28
C ALA A 45 3.35 -9.74 16.12
N GLY A 46 2.20 -10.39 15.89
CA GLY A 46 0.96 -10.11 16.62
C GLY A 46 0.16 -8.89 16.17
N ARG A 47 0.57 -8.23 15.08
CA ARG A 47 0.01 -6.95 14.61
C ARG A 47 -0.51 -7.03 13.20
N GLU A 48 -1.47 -6.17 12.90
CA GLU A 48 -2.03 -6.04 11.56
C GLU A 48 -1.43 -4.84 10.84
N TYR A 49 -1.09 -5.08 9.58
CA TYR A 49 -0.60 -4.08 8.64
C TYR A 49 -1.55 -4.03 7.46
N LEU A 50 -1.84 -2.84 6.99
CA LEU A 50 -2.66 -2.59 5.82
C LEU A 50 -1.79 -1.92 4.76
N ALA A 51 -1.84 -2.39 3.52
CA ALA A 51 -1.25 -1.69 2.39
C ALA A 51 -2.30 -1.42 1.32
N GLY A 52 -2.10 -0.35 0.55
CA GLY A 52 -2.96 0.01 -0.58
C GLY A 52 -2.47 1.29 -1.24
N ARG A 53 -3.13 1.69 -2.31
CA ARG A 53 -2.87 2.97 -2.96
C ARG A 53 -3.40 4.13 -2.10
N VAL A 54 -2.55 5.13 -1.93
CA VAL A 54 -2.78 6.34 -1.17
C VAL A 54 -2.54 7.56 -2.07
N ARG A 55 -3.01 8.73 -1.62
CA ARG A 55 -2.62 9.99 -2.26
C ARG A 55 -1.18 10.32 -1.91
N LEU A 56 -0.38 10.68 -2.90
CA LEU A 56 0.97 11.19 -2.67
C LEU A 56 0.89 12.55 -1.93
N PRO A 57 1.60 12.75 -0.80
CA PRO A 57 1.62 14.02 -0.10
C PRO A 57 2.12 15.14 -0.99
N GLY A 58 1.46 16.31 -0.94
CA GLY A 58 1.88 17.47 -1.73
C GLY A 58 1.61 17.38 -3.24
N ALA A 59 0.99 16.30 -3.71
CA ALA A 59 0.74 16.05 -5.14
C ALA A 59 -0.36 16.91 -5.77
N ALA A 60 -0.85 17.96 -5.08
CA ALA A 60 -1.79 18.93 -5.63
C ALA A 60 -1.25 19.69 -6.88
N LYS A 61 -0.01 19.42 -7.31
CA LYS A 61 0.70 20.18 -8.35
C LYS A 61 1.04 19.44 -9.64
N PHE A 62 0.84 18.12 -9.76
CA PHE A 62 0.95 17.47 -11.07
C PHE A 62 -0.39 17.54 -11.81
N GLN A 63 -0.83 18.77 -12.12
CA GLN A 63 -1.83 19.02 -13.15
C GLN A 63 -1.07 19.22 -14.46
N GLY A 64 -1.23 18.30 -15.42
CA GLY A 64 -0.56 18.47 -16.72
C GLY A 64 -0.54 17.29 -17.69
N GLY A 65 -1.13 16.13 -17.37
CA GLY A 65 -1.27 15.03 -18.33
C GLY A 65 -2.69 14.90 -18.86
N GLU A 66 -2.84 14.53 -20.13
CA GLU A 66 -4.13 14.17 -20.80
C GLU A 66 -4.97 13.13 -20.01
N TRP A 67 -4.38 12.46 -19.02
CA TRP A 67 -4.96 11.37 -18.23
C TRP A 67 -5.41 11.75 -16.82
N GLY A 68 -5.63 13.05 -16.54
CA GLY A 68 -6.47 13.51 -15.42
C GLY A 68 -6.22 12.83 -14.06
N GLY A 69 -5.11 13.16 -13.38
CA GLY A 69 -4.92 12.86 -11.95
C GLY A 69 -4.46 11.44 -11.58
N ILE A 70 -4.30 10.53 -12.55
CA ILE A 70 -3.75 9.18 -12.33
C ILE A 70 -2.31 9.22 -11.78
N GLY A 71 -1.54 10.29 -12.04
CA GLY A 71 -0.14 10.45 -11.63
C GLY A 71 0.12 10.76 -10.14
N ASN A 72 -0.93 10.97 -9.32
CA ASN A 72 -0.79 11.46 -7.94
C ASN A 72 -0.95 10.37 -6.86
N GLY A 73 -0.85 9.10 -7.25
CA GLY A 73 -0.89 7.98 -6.32
C GLY A 73 0.49 7.48 -5.91
N THR A 74 0.53 6.82 -4.77
CA THR A 74 1.62 5.90 -4.42
C THR A 74 1.04 4.75 -3.60
N THR A 75 1.82 3.71 -3.35
CA THR A 75 1.49 2.69 -2.35
C THR A 75 1.87 3.21 -0.97
N GLY A 76 0.99 2.99 0.02
CA GLY A 76 1.26 3.27 1.42
C GLY A 76 1.13 2.01 2.28
N LEU A 77 1.90 1.98 3.36
CA LEU A 77 1.81 1.01 4.43
C LEU A 77 1.26 1.68 5.69
N TYR A 78 0.31 1.02 6.33
CA TYR A 78 -0.37 1.45 7.54
C TYR A 78 -0.17 0.43 8.65
N TYR A 79 -0.07 0.92 9.88
CA TYR A 79 -0.37 0.14 11.06
C TYR A 79 -1.89 0.11 11.28
N LEU A 80 -2.47 -1.09 11.35
CA LEU A 80 -3.91 -1.29 11.43
C LEU A 80 -4.31 -1.78 12.83
N THR A 81 -5.26 -1.06 13.43
CA THR A 81 -5.97 -1.46 14.65
C THR A 81 -7.47 -1.44 14.37
N LYS A 82 -8.27 -1.98 15.30
CA LYS A 82 -9.73 -2.02 15.14
C LYS A 82 -10.27 -0.58 15.01
N GLY A 83 -10.82 -0.26 13.84
CA GLY A 83 -11.39 1.04 13.53
C GLY A 83 -10.40 2.17 13.26
N LYS A 84 -9.08 1.91 13.18
CA LYS A 84 -8.08 2.95 12.90
C LYS A 84 -6.91 2.40 12.07
N ALA A 85 -6.53 3.16 11.04
CA ALA A 85 -5.32 2.93 10.27
C ALA A 85 -4.38 4.15 10.38
N GLU A 86 -3.13 3.92 10.74
CA GLU A 86 -2.12 4.96 10.87
C GLU A 86 -1.04 4.75 9.81
N LEU A 87 -0.86 5.73 8.94
CA LEU A 87 0.13 5.61 7.88
C LEU A 87 1.54 5.64 8.46
N ILE A 88 2.34 4.63 8.14
CA ILE A 88 3.72 4.50 8.62
C ILE A 88 4.76 4.71 7.52
N ARG A 89 4.40 4.47 6.25
CA ARG A 89 5.33 4.62 5.13
C ARG A 89 4.63 4.85 3.80
N TYR A 90 5.24 5.69 2.97
CA TYR A 90 5.01 5.71 1.53
C TYR A 90 6.10 4.91 0.84
N PHE A 91 5.74 4.17 -0.20
CA PHE A 91 6.71 3.60 -1.13
C PHE A 91 7.03 4.63 -2.23
N PRO A 92 8.17 4.50 -2.95
CA PRO A 92 8.62 5.55 -3.84
C PRO A 92 7.56 5.98 -4.86
N GLN A 93 7.69 7.24 -5.23
CA GLN A 93 6.58 8.09 -5.61
C GLN A 93 6.13 7.87 -7.04
N GLY A 94 4.83 8.01 -7.28
CA GLY A 94 4.31 8.58 -8.51
C GLY A 94 3.65 7.60 -9.47
N GLY A 95 2.84 8.17 -10.35
CA GLY A 95 2.16 7.42 -11.40
C GLY A 95 0.93 6.65 -10.93
N ASP A 96 0.53 5.70 -11.77
CA ASP A 96 -0.39 4.64 -11.42
C ASP A 96 0.35 3.57 -10.61
N ALA A 97 0.41 3.73 -9.28
CA ALA A 97 0.91 2.73 -8.33
C ALA A 97 -0.21 2.16 -7.45
N SER A 98 -0.45 0.85 -7.48
CA SER A 98 -1.58 0.24 -6.76
C SER A 98 -1.46 -1.29 -6.65
N TYR A 99 -2.51 -1.93 -6.11
CA TYR A 99 -2.68 -3.37 -5.96
C TYR A 99 -1.50 -4.05 -5.27
N PRO A 100 -1.14 -3.62 -4.06
CA PRO A 100 -0.07 -4.28 -3.35
C PRO A 100 -0.43 -5.70 -2.95
N SER A 101 0.57 -6.57 -2.93
CA SER A 101 0.56 -7.80 -2.14
C SER A 101 1.41 -7.57 -0.88
N LEU A 102 1.06 -8.21 0.22
CA LEU A 102 1.77 -8.06 1.49
C LEU A 102 1.88 -9.42 2.19
N VAL A 103 3.11 -9.87 2.45
CA VAL A 103 3.38 -11.14 3.13
C VAL A 103 4.39 -10.95 4.27
N SER A 104 4.36 -11.84 5.25
CA SER A 104 5.28 -11.85 6.38
C SER A 104 6.08 -13.15 6.37
N PRO A 105 7.29 -13.19 5.80
CA PRO A 105 8.09 -14.42 5.75
C PRO A 105 8.54 -14.87 7.15
N GLU A 106 8.74 -13.93 8.08
CA GLU A 106 9.08 -14.20 9.48
C GLU A 106 8.57 -13.07 10.38
N PRO A 107 8.44 -13.30 11.71
CA PRO A 107 8.00 -12.26 12.63
C PRO A 107 8.87 -11.00 12.53
N GLY A 108 8.23 -9.83 12.38
CA GLY A 108 8.95 -8.55 12.28
C GLY A 108 9.43 -8.20 10.88
N LYS A 109 9.17 -9.03 9.87
CA LYS A 109 9.46 -8.73 8.47
C LYS A 109 8.19 -8.71 7.64
N LEU A 110 8.11 -7.73 6.75
CA LEU A 110 7.10 -7.65 5.69
C LEU A 110 7.81 -7.60 4.34
N VAL A 111 7.25 -8.29 3.36
CA VAL A 111 7.57 -8.12 1.94
C VAL A 111 6.33 -7.58 1.27
N ILE A 112 6.48 -6.44 0.60
CA ILE A 112 5.43 -5.86 -0.21
C ILE A 112 5.84 -5.94 -1.68
N SER A 113 4.88 -6.26 -2.54
CA SER A 113 5.00 -5.99 -3.97
C SER A 113 3.88 -5.08 -4.43
N TYR A 114 4.09 -4.28 -5.47
CA TYR A 114 3.04 -3.47 -6.11
C TYR A 114 3.49 -3.11 -7.54
N TYR A 115 2.55 -2.82 -8.44
CA TYR A 115 2.93 -2.27 -9.75
C TYR A 115 3.10 -0.75 -9.66
N SER A 116 3.95 -0.18 -10.51
CA SER A 116 3.97 1.26 -10.79
C SER A 116 4.49 1.54 -12.19
N ASP A 117 3.94 2.58 -12.82
CA ASP A 117 4.41 3.10 -14.11
C ASP A 117 5.32 4.34 -13.98
N VAL A 118 5.76 4.70 -12.78
CA VAL A 118 6.58 5.91 -12.53
C VAL A 118 7.81 5.99 -13.43
N ALA A 119 8.52 4.88 -13.64
CA ALA A 119 9.75 4.86 -14.41
C ALA A 119 9.52 5.29 -15.88
N TYR A 120 8.35 4.95 -16.43
CA TYR A 120 7.94 5.32 -17.77
C TYR A 120 7.47 6.78 -17.84
N TRP A 121 6.66 7.21 -16.85
CA TRP A 121 6.21 8.60 -16.76
C TRP A 121 7.34 9.60 -16.57
N THR A 122 8.40 9.22 -15.85
CA THR A 122 9.56 10.07 -15.60
C THR A 122 10.60 10.01 -16.73
N GLY A 123 10.39 9.16 -17.75
CA GLY A 123 11.34 8.95 -18.84
C GLY A 123 12.63 8.22 -18.43
N LEU A 124 12.68 7.66 -17.21
CA LEU A 124 13.78 6.81 -16.77
C LEU A 124 13.86 5.53 -17.60
N VAL A 125 12.72 4.99 -18.01
CA VAL A 125 12.60 3.85 -18.91
C VAL A 125 11.82 4.27 -20.15
N LYS A 126 12.33 3.93 -21.33
CA LYS A 126 11.60 4.11 -22.60
C LYS A 126 10.63 2.93 -22.77
N PRO A 127 9.32 3.15 -22.95
CA PRO A 127 8.37 2.08 -23.23
C PRO A 127 8.78 1.28 -24.46
N ARG A 128 8.62 -0.04 -24.43
CA ARG A 128 8.79 -0.91 -25.61
C ARG A 128 7.43 -1.05 -26.29
N HIS A 129 7.03 -0.03 -27.03
CA HIS A 129 5.81 -0.11 -27.83
C HIS A 129 5.99 -1.11 -28.99
N PHE A 130 5.20 -2.18 -28.97
CA PHE A 130 4.93 -2.96 -30.17
C PHE A 130 3.84 -2.22 -30.97
N ALA A 131 4.03 -2.10 -32.28
CA ALA A 131 3.09 -1.39 -33.16
C ALA A 131 1.65 -1.96 -33.13
N GLU A 132 1.52 -3.20 -32.67
CA GLU A 132 0.31 -4.03 -32.69
C GLU A 132 -0.57 -3.85 -31.43
N PHE A 133 0.02 -3.39 -30.31
CA PHE A 133 -0.66 -3.24 -29.03
C PHE A 133 -0.89 -1.76 -28.70
N ARG A 134 -2.05 -1.21 -29.10
CA ARG A 134 -2.52 0.13 -28.73
C ARG A 134 -3.15 0.19 -27.32
N TYR A 135 -2.69 -0.62 -26.36
CA TYR A 135 -3.24 -0.60 -25.00
C TYR A 135 -2.19 -0.10 -23.99
N LYS A 136 -2.58 1.02 -23.34
CA LYS A 136 -1.85 1.89 -22.39
C LYS A 136 -0.55 2.52 -22.93
N ALA A 137 -0.49 3.85 -22.84
CA ALA A 137 0.71 4.65 -23.10
C ALA A 137 1.82 4.46 -22.03
N SER A 138 1.57 3.66 -21.00
CA SER A 138 2.54 3.31 -19.96
C SER A 138 2.59 1.80 -19.75
N GLU A 139 3.79 1.25 -19.87
CA GLU A 139 4.13 -0.02 -19.25
C GLU A 139 4.23 0.19 -17.72
N SER A 140 4.20 -0.90 -16.96
CA SER A 140 4.37 -0.88 -15.51
C SER A 140 5.38 -1.94 -15.09
N ASP A 141 6.21 -1.62 -14.11
CA ASP A 141 7.08 -2.59 -13.44
C ASP A 141 6.45 -3.08 -12.13
N ILE A 142 6.91 -4.24 -11.65
CA ILE A 142 6.62 -4.70 -10.30
C ILE A 142 7.76 -4.27 -9.37
N TYR A 143 7.41 -3.51 -8.35
CA TYR A 143 8.33 -3.10 -7.29
C TYR A 143 8.18 -4.06 -6.13
N LEU A 144 9.30 -4.36 -5.48
CA LEU A 144 9.35 -5.18 -4.28
C LEU A 144 10.18 -4.49 -3.20
N ALA A 145 9.68 -4.48 -1.96
CA ALA A 145 10.41 -3.94 -0.83
C ALA A 145 10.32 -4.87 0.37
N GLU A 146 11.46 -5.05 1.04
CA GLU A 146 11.57 -5.71 2.34
C GLU A 146 11.58 -4.66 3.45
N ILE A 147 10.77 -4.89 4.47
CA ILE A 147 10.48 -3.91 5.51
C ILE A 147 10.64 -4.58 6.87
N GLU A 148 11.45 -3.97 7.71
CA GLU A 148 11.52 -4.32 9.12
C GLU A 148 10.47 -3.54 9.90
N VAL A 149 9.68 -4.27 10.67
CA VAL A 149 8.67 -3.72 11.57
C VAL A 149 8.95 -4.14 13.01
N PRO A 150 8.65 -3.29 14.01
CA PRO A 150 8.99 -3.59 15.39
C PRO A 150 8.38 -4.91 15.89
N LEU A 151 9.17 -5.72 16.58
CA LEU A 151 8.72 -6.97 17.20
C LEU A 151 7.83 -6.73 18.44
N THR A 152 8.04 -5.62 19.16
CA THR A 152 7.33 -5.27 20.41
C THR A 152 6.50 -4.01 20.25
N ALA A 153 5.26 -4.01 20.74
CA ALA A 153 4.35 -2.87 20.59
C ALA A 153 5.07 -1.57 21.00
N PRO A 154 4.87 -0.44 20.30
CA PRO A 154 5.35 0.83 20.81
C PRO A 154 4.76 0.99 22.21
N LYS A 155 5.59 1.30 23.22
CA LYS A 155 5.07 1.74 24.51
C LYS A 155 4.11 2.90 24.22
N SER A 156 2.92 2.91 24.81
CA SER A 156 1.98 4.02 24.64
C SER A 156 2.68 5.34 24.98
N VAL A 157 3.07 6.11 23.97
CA VAL A 157 3.70 7.42 24.18
C VAL A 157 2.56 8.40 24.38
N SER A 158 2.52 9.03 25.56
CA SER A 158 1.59 10.11 25.88
C SER A 158 1.82 11.28 24.92
N ASN A 159 0.94 11.49 23.92
CA ASN A 159 0.62 12.69 23.12
C ASN A 159 1.65 13.82 22.85
N ARG A 160 2.94 13.65 23.11
CA ARG A 160 4.00 14.60 22.79
C ARG A 160 5.12 13.84 22.08
N GLN A 161 5.29 14.21 20.80
CA GLN A 161 6.24 13.65 19.83
C GLN A 161 6.02 12.19 19.44
N LEU A 162 5.18 12.01 18.41
CA LEU A 162 5.22 10.82 17.55
C LEU A 162 6.42 10.97 16.61
N GLU A 163 7.60 10.53 17.06
CA GLU A 163 8.55 9.96 16.11
C GLU A 163 7.91 8.64 15.65
N PRO A 164 7.60 8.44 14.36
CA PRO A 164 7.13 7.14 13.90
C PRO A 164 8.17 6.07 14.30
N PRO A 165 7.75 4.85 14.66
CA PRO A 165 8.70 3.76 14.91
C PRO A 165 9.71 3.71 13.78
N ALA A 166 10.99 3.46 14.09
CA ALA A 166 12.03 3.34 13.09
C ALA A 166 11.74 2.13 12.19
N PHE A 167 10.93 2.32 11.16
CA PHE A 167 10.70 1.35 10.11
C PHE A 167 11.87 1.43 9.13
N GLY A 168 12.57 0.34 8.87
CA GLY A 168 13.63 0.27 7.89
C GLY A 168 13.10 -0.33 6.58
N ILE A 169 13.38 0.30 5.42
CA ILE A 169 13.41 -0.48 4.17
C ILE A 169 14.79 -1.12 4.17
N VAL A 170 14.83 -2.44 4.24
CA VAL A 170 16.10 -3.18 4.25
C VAL A 170 16.63 -3.28 2.82
N ARG A 171 15.72 -3.54 1.86
CA ARG A 171 16.01 -3.65 0.43
C ARG A 171 14.81 -3.22 -0.40
N GLN A 172 15.08 -2.63 -1.55
CA GLN A 172 14.08 -2.40 -2.59
C GLN A 172 14.65 -2.87 -3.93
N ALA A 173 13.83 -3.59 -4.69
CA ALA A 173 14.16 -4.07 -6.03
C ALA A 173 13.03 -3.74 -7.00
N VAL A 174 13.38 -3.63 -8.28
CA VAL A 174 12.44 -3.54 -9.39
C VAL A 174 12.56 -4.84 -10.17
N VAL A 175 11.44 -5.52 -10.36
CA VAL A 175 11.32 -6.70 -11.21
C VAL A 175 10.53 -6.26 -12.45
N SER A 176 11.24 -5.98 -13.52
CA SER A 176 10.62 -5.77 -14.83
C SER A 176 10.13 -7.12 -15.35
N VAL A 177 8.83 -7.22 -15.59
CA VAL A 177 8.23 -8.43 -16.19
C VAL A 177 8.40 -8.31 -17.69
N PHE A 178 9.39 -9.01 -18.24
CA PHE A 178 9.49 -9.20 -19.68
C PHE A 178 8.51 -10.31 -20.11
N PRO A 179 7.92 -10.23 -21.31
CA PRO A 179 7.16 -11.36 -21.86
C PRO A 179 8.04 -12.62 -21.87
N ILE A 180 7.45 -13.75 -21.51
CA ILE A 180 8.06 -15.07 -21.67
C ILE A 180 7.97 -15.39 -23.17
N ASP A 181 9.11 -15.56 -23.82
CA ASP A 181 9.23 -15.97 -25.23
C ASP A 181 8.57 -17.34 -25.49
#